data_AF-A0A7W0MBA6-F1
#
_entry.id   AF-A0A7W0MBA6-F1
#
_cell.length_a   1.000
_cell.length_b   1.000
_cell.length_c   1.000
_cell.angle_alpha   90.00
_cell.angle_beta   90.00
_cell.angle_gamma   90.00
#
_symmetry.space_group_name_H-M   'P 1'
#
loop_
_entity.id
_entity.type
_entity.pdbx_description
1 polymer ?
#
loop_
_entity_poly.entity_id
_entity_poly.type
_entity_poly.pdbx_seq_one_letter_code
_entity_poly.pdbx_strand_id
1 'polypeptide(L)'
;MSPRTFETYYATCAAVVEAFGKGRAVADLVPDDFRKLRAKLAKKRGVVALRNEMQRVRTLFKFAFDEGLIVVPIRFGQAFAKPKLDAVRRAREALRAEHGDRMSEADELRLILDYLDGKKVALSRLDDETGEPVTVAGRRNPALRAMVLLAAELRGESRAKWNDLLVVLAPVVMRVRIVG
;
A
#
# COMPACT_ATOMS: atom_id res chain seq x y z
N MET A 1 1.85 -2.70 -18.15
CA MET A 1 2.40 -2.22 -16.86
C MET A 1 1.51 -1.07 -16.37
N SER A 2 1.13 -1.05 -15.09
CA SER A 2 0.34 0.08 -14.56
C SER A 2 1.26 1.31 -14.33
N PRO A 3 0.77 2.56 -14.46
CA PRO A 3 1.55 3.76 -14.17
C PRO A 3 2.20 3.76 -12.78
N ARG A 4 1.47 3.29 -11.76
CA ARG A 4 1.98 3.14 -10.38
C ARG A 4 3.16 2.19 -10.26
N THR A 5 3.16 1.12 -11.05
CA THR A 5 4.24 0.14 -11.05
C THR A 5 5.53 0.78 -11.57
N PHE A 6 5.43 1.54 -12.67
CA PHE A 6 6.55 2.29 -13.22
C PHE A 6 7.10 3.33 -12.22
N GLU A 7 6.20 4.12 -11.62
CA GLU A 7 6.55 5.11 -10.60
C GLU A 7 7.31 4.47 -9.43
N THR A 8 6.89 3.29 -8.99
CA THR A 8 7.56 2.55 -7.92
C THR A 8 8.98 2.15 -8.30
N TYR A 9 9.20 1.65 -9.52
CA TYR A 9 10.54 1.30 -9.98
C TYR A 9 11.43 2.54 -10.13
N TYR A 10 10.88 3.61 -10.69
CA TYR A 10 11.59 4.89 -10.82
C TYR A 10 12.01 5.45 -9.46
N ALA A 11 11.11 5.41 -8.47
CA ALA A 11 11.41 5.81 -7.10
C ALA A 11 12.49 4.94 -6.45
N THR A 12 12.52 3.62 -6.73
CA THR A 12 13.61 2.75 -6.28
C THR A 12 14.95 3.15 -6.91
N CYS A 13 14.99 3.45 -8.21
CA CYS A 13 16.21 3.95 -8.88
C CYS A 13 16.68 5.26 -8.25
N ALA A 14 15.76 6.19 -7.99
CA ALA A 14 16.07 7.45 -7.31
C ALA A 14 16.66 7.22 -5.91
N ALA A 15 16.08 6.31 -5.12
CA ALA A 15 16.57 5.99 -3.78
C ALA A 15 17.98 5.35 -3.79
N VAL A 16 18.28 4.53 -4.80
CA VAL A 16 19.61 3.94 -5.01
C VAL A 16 20.63 5.03 -5.35
N VAL A 17 20.30 5.92 -6.29
CA VAL A 17 21.13 7.06 -6.68
C VAL A 17 21.37 8.01 -5.51
N GLU A 18 20.34 8.27 -4.69
CA GLU A 18 20.44 9.12 -3.50
C GLU A 18 21.29 8.47 -2.38
N ALA A 19 21.44 7.14 -2.39
CA ALA A 19 22.25 6.44 -1.40
C ALA A 19 23.71 6.28 -1.82
N PHE A 20 23.98 6.08 -3.11
CA PHE A 20 25.33 5.82 -3.62
C PHE A 20 25.99 7.03 -4.28
N GLY A 21 25.19 8.02 -4.68
CA GLY A 21 25.64 9.16 -5.48
C GLY A 21 25.61 8.87 -6.98
N LYS A 22 25.48 9.93 -7.79
CA LYS A 22 25.45 9.83 -9.27
C LYS A 22 26.81 9.59 -9.91
N GLY A 23 27.90 10.01 -9.24
CA GLY A 23 29.25 10.03 -9.82
C GLY A 23 30.08 8.76 -9.58
N ARG A 24 29.55 7.76 -8.88
CA ARG A 24 30.31 6.56 -8.53
C ARG A 24 30.04 5.44 -9.54
N ALA A 25 31.09 4.77 -9.99
CA ALA A 25 30.96 3.62 -10.87
C ALA A 25 30.27 2.45 -10.16
N VAL A 26 29.39 1.75 -10.87
CA VAL A 26 28.65 0.59 -10.34
C VAL A 26 29.58 -0.58 -10.00
N ALA A 27 30.71 -0.71 -10.71
CA ALA A 27 31.73 -1.73 -10.49
C ALA A 27 32.42 -1.60 -9.11
N ASP A 28 32.46 -0.40 -8.54
CA ASP A 28 33.13 -0.14 -7.25
C ASP A 28 32.21 -0.35 -6.04
N LEU A 29 30.96 -0.76 -6.26
CA LEU A 29 29.99 -0.95 -5.17
C LEU A 29 30.39 -2.14 -4.29
N VAL A 30 30.54 -1.87 -3.00
CA VAL A 30 30.91 -2.87 -2.00
C VAL A 30 29.72 -3.26 -1.11
N PRO A 31 29.73 -4.43 -0.47
CA PRO A 31 28.69 -4.87 0.46
C PRO A 31 28.30 -3.85 1.54
N ASP A 32 29.25 -3.05 2.02
CA ASP A 32 28.99 -2.04 3.06
C ASP A 32 28.17 -0.85 2.56
N ASP A 33 28.18 -0.56 1.25
CA ASP A 33 27.27 0.43 0.67
C ASP A 33 25.82 -0.06 0.78
N PHE A 34 25.59 -1.34 0.54
CA PHE A 34 24.27 -1.94 0.70
C PHE A 34 23.82 -1.99 2.17
N ARG A 35 24.75 -2.11 3.11
CA ARG A 35 24.46 -1.93 4.55
C ARG A 35 23.93 -0.52 4.83
N LYS A 36 24.58 0.52 4.28
CA LYS A 36 24.14 1.92 4.40
C LYS A 36 22.78 2.14 3.73
N LEU A 37 22.58 1.60 2.53
CA LEU A 37 21.29 1.65 1.83
C LEU A 37 20.20 1.03 2.70
N ARG A 38 20.38 -0.19 3.22
CA ARG A 38 19.40 -0.83 4.11
C ARG A 38 19.06 0.03 5.32
N ALA A 39 20.07 0.59 5.99
CA ALA A 39 19.85 1.45 7.15
C ALA A 39 19.02 2.70 6.79
N LYS A 40 19.30 3.32 5.64
CA LYS A 40 18.52 4.47 5.12
C LYS A 40 17.08 4.08 4.80
N LEU A 41 16.86 2.94 4.13
CA LEU A 41 15.51 2.48 3.78
C LEU A 41 14.70 2.10 5.02
N ALA A 42 15.33 1.51 6.05
CA ALA A 42 14.67 1.09 7.28
C ALA A 42 14.11 2.25 8.11
N LYS A 43 14.70 3.45 8.03
CA LYS A 43 14.21 4.65 8.75
C LYS A 43 12.79 5.06 8.35
N LYS A 44 12.41 4.86 7.08
CA LYS A 44 11.13 5.32 6.54
C LYS A 44 10.14 4.18 6.26
N ARG A 45 10.57 2.91 6.37
CA ARG A 45 9.79 1.76 5.90
C ARG A 45 9.69 0.68 6.97
N GLY A 46 8.47 0.22 7.21
CA GLY A 46 8.23 -0.99 7.99
C GLY A 46 8.79 -2.25 7.30
N VAL A 47 8.90 -3.34 8.06
CA VAL A 47 9.60 -4.59 7.66
C VAL A 47 9.11 -5.15 6.32
N VAL A 48 7.80 -5.10 6.04
CA VAL A 48 7.20 -5.55 4.78
C VAL A 48 7.67 -4.69 3.61
N ALA A 49 7.55 -3.37 3.75
CA ALA A 49 7.92 -2.41 2.70
C ALA A 49 9.43 -2.43 2.44
N LEU A 50 10.24 -2.57 3.50
CA LEU A 50 11.69 -2.74 3.41
C LEU A 50 12.05 -4.01 2.61
N ARG A 51 11.41 -5.16 2.91
CA ARG A 51 11.65 -6.42 2.17
C ARG A 51 11.35 -6.26 0.67
N ASN A 52 10.23 -5.61 0.33
CA ASN A 52 9.83 -5.40 -1.05
C ASN A 52 10.81 -4.47 -1.79
N GLU A 53 11.26 -3.40 -1.12
CA GLU A 53 12.25 -2.49 -1.68
C GLU A 53 13.60 -3.19 -1.93
N MET A 54 14.09 -3.95 -0.96
CA MET A 54 15.33 -4.71 -1.11
C MET A 54 15.26 -5.68 -2.29
N GLN A 55 14.08 -6.28 -2.55
CA GLN A 55 13.90 -7.12 -3.71
C GLN A 55 13.95 -6.33 -5.02
N ARG A 56 13.31 -5.16 -5.09
CA ARG A 56 13.37 -4.30 -6.28
C ARG A 56 14.79 -3.86 -6.60
N VAL A 57 15.57 -3.48 -5.59
CA VAL A 57 17.00 -3.14 -5.75
C VAL A 57 17.79 -4.31 -6.34
N ARG A 58 17.54 -5.55 -5.88
CA ARG A 58 18.21 -6.73 -6.45
C ARG A 58 17.81 -6.98 -7.90
N THR A 59 16.54 -6.80 -8.24
CA THR A 59 16.06 -6.94 -9.61
C THR A 59 16.69 -5.90 -10.54
N LEU A 60 16.89 -4.66 -10.08
CA LEU A 60 17.54 -3.60 -10.84
C LEU A 60 18.95 -4.00 -11.29
N PHE A 61 19.78 -4.47 -10.36
CA PHE A 61 21.15 -4.88 -10.68
C PHE A 61 21.22 -6.22 -11.40
N LYS A 62 20.23 -7.09 -11.22
CA LYS A 62 20.09 -8.29 -12.05
C LYS A 62 19.84 -7.89 -13.51
N PHE A 63 18.89 -6.99 -13.76
CA PHE A 63 18.62 -6.48 -15.10
C PHE A 63 19.87 -5.83 -15.72
N ALA A 64 20.62 -5.02 -14.96
CA ALA A 64 21.86 -4.44 -15.46
C ALA A 64 22.91 -5.49 -15.88
N PHE A 65 22.98 -6.62 -15.18
CA PHE A 65 23.87 -7.72 -15.54
C PHE A 65 23.36 -8.48 -16.78
N ASP A 66 22.06 -8.81 -16.80
CA ASP A 66 21.43 -9.56 -17.89
C ASP A 66 21.53 -8.79 -19.23
N GLU A 67 21.41 -7.47 -19.21
CA GLU A 67 21.57 -6.59 -20.39
C GLU A 67 23.03 -6.22 -20.70
N GLY A 68 24.01 -6.73 -19.94
CA GLY A 68 25.43 -6.44 -20.15
C GLY A 68 25.86 -5.00 -19.84
N LEU A 69 25.04 -4.23 -19.11
CA LEU A 69 25.40 -2.88 -18.63
C LEU A 69 26.49 -2.95 -17.54
N ILE A 70 26.62 -4.10 -16.87
CA ILE A 70 27.70 -4.39 -15.93
C ILE A 70 28.37 -5.72 -16.29
N VAL A 71 29.69 -5.76 -16.16
CA VAL A 71 30.51 -6.93 -16.51
C VAL A 71 30.41 -8.04 -15.45
N VAL A 72 30.27 -7.66 -14.18
CA VAL A 72 30.31 -8.58 -13.04
C VAL A 72 29.05 -8.40 -12.18
N PRO A 73 28.41 -9.49 -11.72
CA PRO A 73 27.26 -9.39 -10.84
C PRO A 73 27.67 -8.81 -9.48
N ILE A 74 26.83 -7.91 -8.96
CA ILE A 74 27.15 -7.17 -7.74
C ILE A 74 27.05 -8.05 -6.49
N ARG A 75 28.02 -7.87 -5.59
CA ARG A 75 28.08 -8.53 -4.28
C ARG A 75 27.34 -7.70 -3.23
N PHE A 76 26.10 -8.08 -2.93
CA PHE A 76 25.27 -7.40 -1.93
C PHE A 76 25.69 -7.62 -0.45
N GLY A 77 26.40 -8.73 -0.18
CA GLY A 77 26.75 -9.16 1.18
C GLY A 77 25.58 -9.64 2.04
N GLN A 78 25.91 -10.15 3.25
CA GLN A 78 24.93 -10.71 4.18
C GLN A 78 24.06 -9.64 4.86
N ALA A 79 24.59 -8.42 5.02
CA ALA A 79 23.85 -7.31 5.62
C ALA A 79 22.62 -6.90 4.77
N PHE A 80 22.65 -7.13 3.47
CA PHE A 80 21.55 -6.88 2.55
C PHE A 80 20.71 -8.15 2.24
N ALA A 81 20.77 -9.15 3.12
CA ALA A 81 19.86 -10.29 3.05
C ALA A 81 18.43 -9.86 3.41
N LYS A 82 17.45 -10.37 2.66
CA LYS A 82 16.04 -10.08 2.91
C LYS A 82 15.66 -10.47 4.35
N PRO A 83 14.80 -9.69 5.02
CA PRO A 83 14.20 -10.12 6.28
C PRO A 83 13.52 -11.49 6.10
N LYS A 84 13.74 -12.41 7.06
CA LYS A 84 13.06 -13.72 7.07
C LYS A 84 11.55 -13.52 7.12
N LEU A 85 10.81 -14.45 6.51
CA LEU A 85 9.34 -14.38 6.48
C LEU A 85 8.73 -14.36 7.88
N ASP A 86 9.34 -15.04 8.84
CA ASP A 86 8.89 -15.03 10.24
C ASP A 86 8.96 -13.64 10.87
N ALA A 87 10.03 -12.88 10.59
CA ALA A 87 10.16 -11.51 11.09
C ALA A 87 9.10 -10.58 10.47
N VAL A 88 8.76 -10.81 9.19
CA VAL A 88 7.67 -10.09 8.52
C VAL A 88 6.32 -10.46 9.14
N ARG A 89 6.10 -11.74 9.46
CA ARG A 89 4.86 -12.22 10.09
C ARG A 89 4.68 -11.61 11.47
N ARG A 90 5.69 -11.69 12.34
CA ARG A 90 5.67 -11.09 13.68
C ARG A 90 5.43 -9.58 13.64
N ALA A 91 6.07 -8.88 12.71
CA ALA A 91 5.86 -7.44 12.55
C ALA A 91 4.42 -7.10 12.11
N ARG A 92 3.80 -7.95 11.28
CA ARG A 92 2.38 -7.79 10.92
C ARG A 92 1.46 -8.07 12.09
N GLU A 93 1.75 -9.10 12.88
CA GLU A 93 0.99 -9.43 14.09
C GLU A 93 1.08 -8.32 15.13
N ALA A 94 2.29 -7.78 15.38
CA ALA A 94 2.50 -6.64 16.26
C ALA A 94 1.71 -5.40 15.81
N LEU A 95 1.73 -5.08 14.51
CA LEU A 95 0.93 -3.98 13.96
C LEU A 95 -0.59 -4.18 14.10
N ARG A 96 -1.07 -5.43 14.05
CA ARG A 96 -2.48 -5.75 14.31
C ARG A 96 -2.82 -5.64 15.79
N ALA A 97 -1.90 -6.04 16.67
CA ALA A 97 -2.09 -5.89 18.11
C ALA A 97 -2.10 -4.41 18.54
N GLU A 98 -1.22 -3.57 17.96
CA GLU A 98 -1.16 -2.13 18.27
C GLU A 98 -2.33 -1.33 17.69
N HIS A 99 -2.68 -1.56 16.42
CA HIS A 99 -3.66 -0.73 15.72
C HIS A 99 -5.06 -1.35 15.66
N GLY A 100 -5.24 -2.52 16.27
CA GLY A 100 -6.42 -3.35 16.12
C GLY A 100 -6.55 -3.94 14.71
N ASP A 101 -7.57 -4.78 14.53
CA ASP A 101 -7.99 -5.13 13.20
C ASP A 101 -8.57 -3.88 12.53
N ARG A 102 -8.11 -3.55 11.33
CA ARG A 102 -8.68 -2.48 10.49
C ARG A 102 -10.03 -2.94 9.91
N MET A 103 -10.88 -3.43 10.79
CA MET A 103 -12.18 -4.00 10.54
C MET A 103 -13.18 -3.03 11.14
N SER A 104 -14.00 -2.43 10.28
CA SER A 104 -15.16 -1.68 10.75
C SER A 104 -16.25 -2.65 11.16
N GLU A 105 -16.81 -2.43 12.34
CA GLU A 105 -17.95 -3.21 12.84
C GLU A 105 -19.22 -2.90 12.04
N ALA A 106 -20.22 -3.78 12.12
CA ALA A 106 -21.48 -3.63 11.39
C ALA A 106 -22.17 -2.28 11.68
N ASP A 107 -22.03 -1.79 12.91
CA ASP A 107 -22.67 -0.58 13.42
C ASP A 107 -22.00 0.66 12.80
N GLU A 108 -20.67 0.64 12.74
CA GLU A 108 -19.86 1.67 12.08
C GLU A 108 -20.13 1.72 10.57
N LEU A 109 -20.32 0.57 9.92
CA LEU A 109 -20.68 0.51 8.51
C LEU A 109 -22.07 1.12 8.24
N ARG A 110 -23.07 0.83 9.09
CA ARG A 110 -24.40 1.46 8.98
C ARG A 110 -24.31 2.98 9.16
N LEU A 111 -23.49 3.42 10.11
CA LEU A 111 -23.25 4.83 10.38
C LEU A 111 -22.63 5.57 9.18
N ILE A 112 -21.65 4.95 8.52
CA ILE A 112 -21.06 5.46 7.28
C ILE A 112 -22.11 5.52 6.15
N LEU A 113 -22.96 4.50 6.02
CA LEU A 113 -24.01 4.48 4.99
C LEU A 113 -25.05 5.58 5.22
N ASP A 114 -25.49 5.79 6.47
CA ASP A 114 -26.43 6.85 6.82
C ASP A 114 -25.85 8.25 6.54
N TYR A 115 -24.57 8.45 6.84
CA TYR A 115 -23.84 9.67 6.49
C TYR A 115 -23.82 9.89 4.97
N LEU A 116 -23.53 8.84 4.20
CA LEU A 116 -23.47 8.87 2.73
C LEU A 116 -24.84 8.96 2.05
N ASP A 117 -25.92 8.67 2.78
CA ASP A 117 -27.30 8.93 2.37
C ASP A 117 -27.75 10.37 2.68
N GLY A 118 -26.92 11.15 3.37
CA GLY A 118 -27.21 12.55 3.71
C GLY A 118 -27.95 12.72 5.04
N LYS A 119 -28.06 11.66 5.84
CA LYS A 119 -28.69 11.74 7.18
C LYS A 119 -27.73 12.39 8.17
N LYS A 120 -28.30 13.01 9.21
CA LYS A 120 -27.49 13.45 10.36
C LYS A 120 -27.06 12.24 11.17
N VAL A 121 -25.79 12.20 11.53
CA VAL A 121 -25.18 11.07 12.21
C VAL A 121 -24.52 11.55 13.49
N ALA A 122 -24.79 10.88 14.60
CA ALA A 122 -24.13 11.11 15.88
C ALA A 122 -22.87 10.25 15.96
N LEU A 123 -21.71 10.89 16.17
CA LEU A 123 -20.45 10.19 16.36
C LEU A 123 -20.29 9.77 17.83
N SER A 124 -19.47 8.75 18.06
CA SER A 124 -19.07 8.32 19.41
C SER A 124 -18.18 9.36 20.14
N ARG A 125 -17.72 10.39 19.43
CA ARG A 125 -17.02 11.54 20.02
C ARG A 125 -18.04 12.45 20.70
N LEU A 126 -17.78 12.80 21.96
CA LEU A 126 -18.53 13.82 22.70
C LEU A 126 -17.94 15.20 22.46
N ASP A 127 -18.78 16.22 22.45
CA ASP A 127 -18.37 17.62 22.46
C ASP A 127 -17.82 17.98 23.84
N ASP A 128 -16.62 18.58 23.86
CA ASP A 128 -15.87 18.88 25.09
C ASP A 128 -16.59 19.94 25.97
N GLU A 129 -17.53 20.70 25.39
CA GLU A 129 -18.27 21.78 26.06
C GLU A 129 -19.68 21.37 26.53
N THR A 130 -20.37 20.50 25.79
CA THR A 130 -21.77 20.09 26.08
C THR A 130 -21.88 18.65 26.62
N GLY A 131 -20.85 17.81 26.45
CA GLY A 131 -20.91 16.40 26.83
C GLY A 131 -21.87 15.57 25.97
N GLU A 132 -22.42 16.16 24.89
CA GLU A 132 -23.33 15.51 23.95
C GLU A 132 -22.55 14.91 22.76
N PRO A 133 -23.07 13.86 22.11
CA PRO A 133 -22.41 13.28 20.95
C PRO A 133 -22.41 14.25 19.76
N VAL A 134 -21.22 14.44 19.17
CA VAL A 134 -21.01 15.31 18.02
C VAL A 134 -21.88 14.85 16.85
N THR A 135 -22.77 15.70 16.38
CA THR A 135 -23.58 15.40 15.20
C THR A 135 -22.98 15.99 13.94
N VAL A 136 -22.87 15.17 12.89
CA VAL A 136 -22.39 15.61 11.58
C VAL A 136 -23.52 15.50 10.57
N ALA A 137 -23.74 16.58 9.81
CA ALA A 137 -24.65 16.56 8.68
C ALA A 137 -24.08 15.67 7.57
N GLY A 138 -24.85 14.67 7.15
CA GLY A 138 -24.46 13.74 6.09
C GLY A 138 -24.17 14.43 4.77
N ARG A 139 -23.24 13.87 4.00
CA ARG A 139 -22.96 14.30 2.63
C ARG A 139 -23.35 13.18 1.67
N ARG A 140 -24.40 13.42 0.89
CA ARG A 140 -24.88 12.43 -0.08
C ARG A 140 -23.80 12.11 -1.12
N ASN A 141 -23.34 10.86 -1.16
CA ASN A 141 -22.37 10.39 -2.15
C ASN A 141 -22.69 8.95 -2.59
N PRO A 142 -23.42 8.77 -3.70
CA PRO A 142 -23.87 7.46 -4.15
C PRO A 142 -22.72 6.55 -4.61
N ALA A 143 -21.63 7.12 -5.12
CA ALA A 143 -20.46 6.36 -5.57
C ALA A 143 -19.73 5.72 -4.38
N LEU A 144 -19.49 6.48 -3.31
CA LEU A 144 -18.87 5.96 -2.09
C LEU A 144 -19.79 4.95 -1.38
N ARG A 145 -21.11 5.20 -1.36
CA ARG A 145 -22.09 4.24 -0.81
C ARG A 145 -22.02 2.90 -1.53
N ALA A 146 -22.02 2.91 -2.86
CA ALA A 146 -21.90 1.70 -3.66
C ALA A 146 -20.56 0.98 -3.41
N MET A 147 -19.46 1.72 -3.24
CA MET A 147 -18.15 1.13 -2.89
C MET A 147 -18.14 0.47 -1.51
N VAL A 148 -18.78 1.09 -0.51
CA VAL A 148 -18.87 0.52 0.85
C VAL A 148 -19.71 -0.75 0.85
N LEU A 149 -20.87 -0.75 0.18
CA LEU A 149 -21.72 -1.93 0.04
C LEU A 149 -21.02 -3.05 -0.71
N LEU A 150 -20.33 -2.73 -1.80
CA LEU A 150 -19.50 -3.71 -2.52
C LEU A 150 -18.43 -4.27 -1.60
N ALA A 151 -17.68 -3.43 -0.87
CA ALA A 151 -16.64 -3.89 0.04
C ALA A 151 -17.15 -4.75 1.22
N ALA A 152 -18.41 -4.56 1.64
CA ALA A 152 -19.07 -5.41 2.63
C ALA A 152 -19.45 -6.78 2.04
N GLU A 153 -20.04 -6.79 0.84
CA GLU A 153 -20.45 -8.00 0.12
C GLU A 153 -19.25 -8.89 -0.24
N LEU A 154 -18.12 -8.28 -0.63
CA LEU A 154 -16.91 -9.01 -1.01
C LEU A 154 -16.19 -9.70 0.15
N ARG A 155 -16.55 -9.40 1.40
CA ARG A 155 -16.08 -10.17 2.56
C ARG A 155 -16.90 -11.45 2.78
N GLY A 156 -18.07 -11.58 2.14
CA GLY A 156 -19.00 -12.69 2.31
C GLY A 156 -18.88 -13.82 1.27
N GLU A 157 -18.49 -13.56 0.02
CA GLU A 157 -18.63 -14.57 -1.06
C GLU A 157 -17.41 -14.80 -1.98
N SER A 158 -17.29 -16.07 -2.43
CA SER A 158 -16.22 -16.59 -3.28
C SER A 158 -16.29 -16.09 -4.74
N ARG A 159 -15.12 -16.03 -5.38
CA ARG A 159 -14.79 -15.38 -6.67
C ARG A 159 -15.66 -15.75 -7.89
N ALA A 160 -16.52 -16.76 -7.81
CA ALA A 160 -17.27 -17.33 -8.93
C ALA A 160 -18.50 -16.51 -9.36
N LYS A 161 -19.15 -15.77 -8.45
CA LYS A 161 -20.34 -14.94 -8.77
C LYS A 161 -20.02 -13.61 -9.46
N TRP A 162 -18.74 -13.30 -9.64
CA TRP A 162 -18.27 -12.02 -10.16
C TRP A 162 -18.52 -11.81 -11.66
N ASN A 163 -18.56 -12.88 -12.46
CA ASN A 163 -18.82 -12.74 -13.90
C ASN A 163 -20.26 -12.30 -14.20
N ASP A 164 -21.23 -12.74 -13.40
CA ASP A 164 -22.64 -12.38 -13.60
C ASP A 164 -22.93 -10.95 -13.12
N LEU A 165 -22.26 -10.47 -12.07
CA LEU A 165 -22.42 -9.10 -11.55
C LEU A 165 -21.69 -8.03 -12.36
N LEU A 166 -20.58 -8.39 -13.04
CA LEU A 166 -19.90 -7.49 -13.97
C LEU A 166 -20.79 -7.10 -15.16
N VAL A 167 -21.71 -7.97 -15.57
CA VAL A 167 -22.71 -7.66 -16.62
C VAL A 167 -23.72 -6.61 -16.13
N VAL A 168 -24.07 -6.63 -14.84
CA VAL A 168 -25.08 -5.71 -14.25
C VAL A 168 -24.47 -4.35 -13.87
N LEU A 169 -23.20 -4.32 -13.45
CA LEU A 169 -22.53 -3.10 -12.99
C LEU A 169 -21.69 -2.39 -14.08
N ALA A 170 -21.50 -3.02 -15.24
CA ALA A 170 -20.82 -2.43 -16.40
C ALA A 170 -21.30 -1.00 -16.76
N PRO A 171 -22.61 -0.64 -16.70
CA PRO A 171 -23.06 0.70 -17.08
C PRO A 171 -22.60 1.80 -16.12
N VAL A 172 -22.42 1.47 -14.83
CA VAL A 172 -22.03 2.43 -13.78
C VAL A 172 -20.51 2.61 -13.77
N VAL A 173 -19.75 1.54 -14.00
CA VAL A 173 -18.27 1.60 -14.05
C VAL A 173 -17.77 2.23 -15.35
N MET A 174 -18.46 2.05 -16.50
CA MET A 174 -18.08 2.70 -17.75
C MET A 174 -18.30 4.22 -17.76
N ARG A 175 -19.27 4.74 -17.00
CA ARG A 175 -19.57 6.18 -16.98
C ARG A 175 -18.50 7.04 -16.30
N VAL A 176 -17.67 6.45 -15.44
CA VAL A 176 -16.57 7.15 -14.75
C VAL A 176 -15.34 7.31 -15.67
N ARG A 177 -15.26 6.60 -16.80
CA ARG A 177 -14.09 6.59 -17.68
C ARG A 177 -14.16 7.54 -18.89
N ILE A 178 -15.27 8.26 -19.08
CA ILE A 178 -15.49 9.15 -20.24
C ILE A 178 -15.39 10.65 -19.88
N VAL A 179 -15.25 11.01 -18.60
CA VAL A 179 -15.18 12.42 -18.15
C VAL A 179 -13.94 12.69 -17.28
N GLY A 180 -12.80 12.06 -17.60
CA GLY A 180 -11.52 12.29 -16.92
C GLY A 180 -10.37 12.34 -17.90
#